data_AF-A0A7R9UKX7-F1
#
_entry.id   AF-A0A7R9UKX7-F1
#
_cell.length_a   1.000
_cell.length_b   1.000
_cell.length_c   1.000
_cell.angle_alpha   90.00
_cell.angle_beta   90.00
_cell.angle_gamma   90.00
#
_symmetry.space_group_name_H-M   'P 1'
#
loop_
_entity.id
_entity.type
_entity.pdbx_description
1 polymer ?
#
loop_
_entity_poly.entity_id
_entity_poly.type
_entity_poly.pdbx_seq_one_letter_code
_entity_poly.pdbx_strand_id
1 'polypeptide(L)'
;DRLLGSGKATGRKKLPWAAQRYSTAPIYAKDSPVDGELDVAATLARSTFPLKPDDLISRTKAVLASEFGTREGSDATKLLADDFQFVAPIVGPLTRAEFLRAFGSFKVKEAIPDAKDNAWFQVDPLEPNRVWWFSRVTATHTGPLRFGGSVIPGEGKPIRMPPQASSMLFDES
;
A
#
# COMPACT_ATOMS: atom_id res chain seq x y z
N ASP A 1 4.52 -17.36 -7.71
CA ASP A 1 5.97 -17.04 -7.59
C ASP A 1 6.87 -18.17 -8.13
N ARG A 2 6.83 -19.41 -7.61
CA ARG A 2 7.58 -20.55 -8.22
C ARG A 2 7.23 -20.84 -9.69
N LEU A 3 5.98 -20.59 -10.10
CA LEU A 3 5.49 -20.85 -11.46
C LEU A 3 5.90 -19.81 -12.50
N LEU A 4 6.27 -18.59 -12.10
CA LEU A 4 6.52 -17.48 -13.02
C LEU A 4 8.01 -17.14 -13.18
N GLY A 5 8.91 -17.81 -12.45
CA GLY A 5 10.35 -17.61 -12.59
C GLY A 5 10.87 -16.20 -12.22
N SER A 6 10.01 -15.27 -11.77
CA SER A 6 10.40 -13.91 -11.37
C SER A 6 11.40 -13.89 -10.22
N GLY A 7 11.51 -14.98 -9.47
CA GLY A 7 12.52 -15.17 -8.42
C GLY A 7 13.96 -15.37 -8.90
N LYS A 8 14.23 -15.59 -10.19
CA LYS A 8 15.61 -15.74 -10.71
C LYS A 8 16.33 -14.41 -10.95
N ALA A 9 15.60 -13.30 -11.06
CA ALA A 9 16.15 -12.00 -11.44
C ALA A 9 16.75 -11.18 -10.29
N THR A 10 16.57 -11.63 -9.05
CA THR A 10 17.14 -10.99 -7.86
C THR A 10 17.93 -12.05 -7.11
N GLY A 11 19.27 -11.94 -7.01
CA GLY A 11 20.14 -12.85 -6.24
C GLY A 11 19.91 -12.82 -4.71
N ARG A 12 18.67 -12.54 -4.29
CA ARG A 12 18.22 -12.22 -2.94
C ARG A 12 17.43 -13.39 -2.38
N LYS A 13 17.73 -13.79 -1.14
CA LYS A 13 16.91 -14.73 -0.37
C LYS A 13 15.53 -14.10 -0.10
N LYS A 14 14.47 -14.70 -0.64
CA LYS A 14 13.09 -14.21 -0.45
C LYS A 14 12.65 -14.46 1.00
N LEU A 15 12.04 -13.45 1.61
CA LEU A 15 11.34 -13.59 2.88
C LEU A 15 9.99 -14.29 2.63
N PRO A 16 9.48 -15.08 3.60
CA PRO A 16 8.09 -15.50 3.57
C PRO A 16 7.17 -14.28 3.63
N TRP A 17 6.03 -14.36 2.96
CA TRP A 17 5.01 -13.32 3.02
C TRP A 17 4.38 -13.32 4.42
N ALA A 18 4.03 -12.14 4.93
CA ALA A 18 3.19 -12.03 6.11
C ALA A 18 1.88 -12.80 5.88
N ALA A 19 1.52 -13.66 6.84
CA ALA A 19 0.23 -14.34 6.83
C ALA A 19 -0.88 -13.37 7.21
N GLN A 20 -2.12 -13.68 6.80
CA GLN A 20 -3.30 -13.01 7.35
C GLN A 20 -3.36 -13.24 8.86
N ARG A 21 -3.41 -12.15 9.64
CA ARG A 21 -3.37 -12.19 11.11
C ARG A 21 -4.75 -12.10 11.75
N TYR A 22 -5.71 -11.49 11.05
CA TYR A 22 -7.07 -11.27 11.54
C TYR A 22 -8.07 -11.69 10.48
N SER A 23 -9.21 -12.20 10.91
CA SER A 23 -10.30 -12.54 10.01
C SER A 23 -11.66 -12.29 10.66
N THR A 24 -12.61 -11.89 9.84
CA THR A 24 -14.02 -11.77 10.22
C THR A 24 -14.84 -12.73 9.38
N ALA A 25 -15.71 -13.51 10.02
CA ALA A 25 -16.60 -14.40 9.29
C ALA A 25 -17.63 -13.59 8.47
N PRO A 26 -17.83 -13.91 7.18
CA PRO A 26 -18.68 -13.12 6.29
C PRO A 26 -20.15 -13.15 6.74
N ILE A 27 -20.84 -12.03 6.57
CA ILE A 27 -22.30 -11.97 6.49
C ILE A 27 -22.65 -11.65 5.03
N TYR A 28 -23.48 -12.49 4.43
CA TYR A 28 -23.92 -12.27 3.06
C TYR A 28 -25.20 -11.43 3.02
N ALA A 29 -25.31 -10.58 1.99
CA ALA A 29 -26.49 -9.80 1.71
C ALA A 29 -27.68 -10.72 1.45
N LYS A 30 -28.83 -10.40 2.04
CA LYS A 30 -30.07 -11.14 1.82
C LYS A 30 -30.61 -10.82 0.43
N ASP A 31 -31.11 -11.85 -0.26
CA ASP A 31 -31.78 -11.72 -1.55
C ASP A 31 -30.92 -11.05 -2.65
N SER A 32 -29.59 -11.10 -2.52
CA SER A 32 -28.69 -10.59 -3.56
C SER A 32 -28.72 -11.49 -4.80
N PRO A 33 -28.78 -10.91 -6.02
CA PRO A 33 -28.59 -11.68 -7.25
C PRO A 33 -27.13 -12.09 -7.49
N VAL A 34 -26.19 -11.66 -6.64
CA VAL A 34 -24.77 -11.97 -6.72
C VAL A 34 -24.41 -13.02 -5.67
N ASP A 35 -23.89 -14.16 -6.13
CA ASP A 35 -23.49 -15.26 -5.26
C ASP A 35 -22.41 -14.80 -4.26
N GLY A 36 -22.74 -14.88 -2.98
CA GLY A 36 -21.82 -14.54 -1.90
C GLY A 36 -21.50 -13.05 -1.79
N GLU A 37 -22.36 -12.15 -2.30
CA GLU A 37 -22.24 -10.72 -2.01
C GLU A 37 -22.27 -10.47 -0.51
N LEU A 38 -21.30 -9.73 0.00
CA LEU A 38 -21.22 -9.40 1.42
C LEU A 38 -22.21 -8.29 1.76
N ASP A 39 -22.91 -8.44 2.89
CA ASP A 39 -23.34 -7.30 3.67
C ASP A 39 -22.11 -6.71 4.35
N VAL A 40 -21.48 -5.73 3.68
CA VAL A 40 -20.21 -5.13 4.12
C VAL A 40 -20.35 -4.51 5.50
N ALA A 41 -21.46 -3.82 5.76
CA ALA A 41 -21.70 -3.13 7.03
C ALA A 41 -21.90 -4.14 8.17
N ALA A 42 -22.73 -5.16 7.98
CA ALA A 42 -22.94 -6.20 8.97
C ALA A 42 -21.67 -7.03 9.22
N THR A 43 -20.90 -7.32 8.16
CA THR A 43 -19.63 -8.04 8.29
C THR A 43 -18.62 -7.22 9.10
N LEU A 44 -18.42 -5.94 8.78
CA LEU A 44 -17.52 -5.07 9.55
C LEU A 44 -17.96 -4.92 11.02
N ALA A 45 -19.27 -4.88 11.30
CA ALA A 45 -19.79 -4.79 12.65
C ALA A 45 -19.47 -6.01 13.53
N ARG A 46 -19.06 -7.14 12.92
CA ARG A 46 -18.58 -8.34 13.65
C ARG A 46 -17.08 -8.32 13.96
N SER A 47 -16.34 -7.35 13.42
CA SER A 47 -14.91 -7.23 13.69
C SER A 47 -14.65 -7.11 15.19
N THR A 48 -13.69 -7.88 15.67
CA THR A 48 -13.15 -7.78 17.03
C THR A 48 -11.81 -7.05 17.08
N PHE A 49 -11.33 -6.54 15.93
CA PHE A 49 -10.09 -5.78 15.87
C PHE A 49 -10.22 -4.46 16.64
N PRO A 50 -9.25 -4.08 17.48
CA PRO A 50 -9.41 -3.00 18.45
C PRO A 50 -9.46 -1.59 17.84
N LEU A 51 -8.86 -1.38 16.66
CA LEU A 51 -8.90 -0.07 16.00
C LEU A 51 -10.13 0.05 15.10
N LYS A 52 -10.84 1.17 15.22
CA LYS A 52 -12.03 1.44 14.41
C LYS A 52 -11.65 1.73 12.95
N PRO A 53 -12.58 1.52 12.00
CA PRO A 53 -12.28 1.75 10.60
C PRO A 53 -11.77 3.16 10.26
N ASP A 54 -12.36 4.20 10.85
CA ASP A 54 -11.94 5.59 10.63
C ASP A 54 -10.53 5.88 11.19
N ASP A 55 -10.16 5.24 12.30
CA ASP A 55 -8.82 5.36 12.90
C ASP A 55 -7.78 4.70 11.99
N LEU A 56 -8.09 3.52 11.45
CA LEU A 56 -7.24 2.80 10.50
C LEU A 56 -7.02 3.61 9.21
N ILE A 57 -8.09 4.16 8.64
CA ILE A 57 -8.00 5.01 7.44
C ILE A 57 -7.18 6.27 7.74
N SER A 58 -7.39 6.91 8.88
CA SER A 58 -6.63 8.10 9.30
C SER A 58 -5.15 7.79 9.49
N ARG A 59 -4.82 6.66 10.12
CA ARG A 59 -3.44 6.17 10.27
C ARG A 59 -2.80 5.86 8.91
N THR A 60 -3.54 5.24 7.99
CA THR A 60 -3.05 4.98 6.62
C THR A 60 -2.69 6.28 5.92
N LYS A 61 -3.58 7.28 5.96
CA LYS A 61 -3.33 8.62 5.39
C LYS A 61 -2.11 9.29 6.04
N ALA A 62 -1.95 9.16 7.36
CA ALA A 62 -0.79 9.70 8.07
C ALA A 62 0.53 9.04 7.61
N VAL A 63 0.57 7.71 7.50
CA VAL A 63 1.73 6.98 6.99
C VAL A 63 2.07 7.44 5.57
N LEU A 64 1.08 7.55 4.67
CA LEU A 64 1.31 8.04 3.30
C LEU A 64 1.79 9.50 3.26
N ALA A 65 1.19 10.39 4.06
CA ALA A 65 1.56 11.81 4.14
C ALA A 65 2.96 12.05 4.72
N SER A 66 3.43 11.13 5.56
CA SER A 66 4.80 11.09 6.10
C SER A 66 5.82 10.42 5.16
N GLU A 67 5.38 9.97 3.99
CA GLU A 67 6.19 9.16 3.06
C GLU A 67 6.77 7.92 3.74
N PHE A 68 5.93 7.18 4.46
CA PHE A 68 6.33 6.01 5.25
C PHE A 68 7.43 6.33 6.29
N GLY A 69 7.51 7.60 6.72
CA GLY A 69 8.52 8.09 7.65
C GLY A 69 9.81 8.59 7.00
N THR A 70 9.92 8.69 5.67
CA THR A 70 11.10 9.28 5.00
C THR A 70 11.03 10.79 4.86
N ARG A 71 9.86 11.40 5.06
CA ARG A 71 9.71 12.86 5.03
C ARG A 71 10.49 13.49 6.18
N GLU A 72 11.10 14.63 5.93
CA GLU A 72 11.79 15.42 6.97
C GLU A 72 10.89 15.63 8.21
N GLY A 73 11.46 15.41 9.40
CA GLY A 73 10.75 15.48 10.68
C GLY A 73 9.88 14.27 11.03
N SER A 74 9.81 13.26 10.18
CA SER A 74 9.11 11.99 10.45
C SER A 74 10.07 10.92 10.97
N ASP A 75 9.52 9.88 11.59
CA ASP A 75 10.28 8.74 12.13
C ASP A 75 9.62 7.43 11.70
N ALA A 76 10.26 6.73 10.76
CA ALA A 76 9.76 5.47 10.24
C ALA A 76 9.65 4.37 11.30
N THR A 77 10.46 4.41 12.38
CA THR A 77 10.40 3.40 13.44
C THR A 77 9.14 3.51 14.30
N LYS A 78 8.50 4.69 14.30
CA LYS A 78 7.21 4.93 14.96
C LYS A 78 5.99 4.63 14.07
N LEU A 79 6.22 4.41 12.77
CA LEU A 79 5.16 4.26 11.78
C LEU A 79 5.13 2.86 11.15
N LEU A 80 6.27 2.20 11.07
CA LEU A 80 6.43 0.88 10.46
C LEU A 80 6.95 -0.09 11.51
N ALA A 81 6.21 -1.18 11.75
CA ALA A 81 6.59 -2.23 12.68
C ALA A 81 7.96 -2.84 12.37
N ASP A 82 8.59 -3.47 13.37
CA ASP A 82 9.90 -4.11 13.19
C ASP A 82 9.87 -5.25 12.17
N ASP A 83 8.74 -5.95 12.06
CA ASP A 83 8.49 -7.01 11.09
C ASP A 83 7.81 -6.51 9.80
N PHE A 84 7.75 -5.19 9.58
CA PHE A 84 7.14 -4.61 8.37
C PHE A 84 7.69 -5.23 7.08
N GLN A 85 6.77 -5.51 6.16
CA GLN A 85 7.06 -5.97 4.82
C GLN A 85 6.43 -5.07 3.76
N PHE A 86 7.23 -4.68 2.77
CA PHE A 86 6.73 -4.09 1.53
C PHE A 86 6.67 -5.14 0.43
N VAL A 87 5.51 -5.25 -0.23
CA VAL A 87 5.28 -6.17 -1.34
C VAL A 87 4.62 -5.42 -2.49
N ALA A 88 5.22 -5.49 -3.67
CA ALA A 88 4.69 -5.00 -4.93
C ALA A 88 4.76 -6.12 -6.00
N PRO A 89 4.10 -5.99 -7.16
CA PRO A 89 3.94 -7.10 -8.11
C PRO A 89 5.24 -7.83 -8.51
N ILE A 90 6.35 -7.10 -8.60
CA ILE A 90 7.67 -7.65 -8.97
C ILE A 90 8.70 -7.49 -7.83
N VAL A 91 8.44 -6.58 -6.88
CA VAL A 91 9.40 -6.19 -5.83
C VAL A 91 8.95 -6.71 -4.47
N GLY A 92 9.84 -7.41 -3.78
CA GLY A 92 9.66 -7.83 -2.40
C GLY A 92 9.46 -9.34 -2.20
N PRO A 93 9.16 -9.77 -0.96
CA PRO A 93 8.99 -8.91 0.22
C PRO A 93 10.31 -8.23 0.65
N LEU A 94 10.24 -6.92 0.91
CA LEU A 94 11.33 -6.12 1.46
C LEU A 94 11.12 -5.93 2.96
N THR A 95 12.18 -6.01 3.76
CA THR A 95 12.16 -5.55 5.17
C THR A 95 11.96 -4.03 5.23
N ARG A 96 11.58 -3.51 6.40
CA ARG A 96 11.56 -2.06 6.69
C ARG A 96 12.81 -1.33 6.22
N ALA A 97 13.98 -1.83 6.58
CA ALA A 97 15.25 -1.18 6.23
C ALA A 97 15.51 -1.16 4.71
N GLU A 98 15.17 -2.24 4.01
CA GLU A 98 15.36 -2.32 2.56
C GLU A 98 14.36 -1.46 1.80
N PHE A 99 13.11 -1.45 2.25
CA PHE A 99 12.08 -0.59 1.72
C PHE A 99 12.45 0.87 1.86
N LEU A 100 12.84 1.34 3.05
CA LEU A 100 13.20 2.74 3.28
C LEU A 100 14.39 3.19 2.42
N ARG A 101 15.41 2.33 2.26
CA ARG A 101 16.54 2.60 1.35
C ARG A 101 16.09 2.71 -0.10
N ALA A 102 15.23 1.79 -0.56
CA ALA A 102 14.73 1.80 -1.93
C ALA A 102 13.82 3.01 -2.16
N PHE A 103 12.79 3.19 -1.33
CA PHE A 103 11.80 4.26 -1.41
C PHE A 103 12.45 5.65 -1.37
N GLY A 104 13.35 5.91 -0.42
CA GLY A 104 14.03 7.20 -0.29
C GLY A 104 14.96 7.56 -1.46
N SER A 105 15.35 6.57 -2.28
CA SER A 105 16.12 6.79 -3.50
C SER A 105 15.26 7.26 -4.68
N PHE A 106 13.97 6.91 -4.68
CA PHE A 106 13.00 7.36 -5.68
C PHE A 106 12.54 8.76 -5.30
N LYS A 107 13.18 9.78 -5.88
CA LYS A 107 12.78 11.19 -5.73
C LYS A 107 11.53 11.52 -6.54
N VAL A 108 10.44 10.77 -6.32
CA VAL A 108 9.21 10.84 -7.12
C VAL A 108 8.62 12.25 -7.11
N LYS A 109 8.63 12.93 -5.95
CA LYS A 109 8.13 14.31 -5.85
C LYS A 109 8.96 15.34 -6.62
N GLU A 110 10.25 15.08 -6.85
CA GLU A 110 11.05 15.94 -7.73
C GLU A 110 10.63 15.73 -9.19
N ALA A 111 10.38 14.47 -9.60
CA ALA A 111 9.99 14.13 -10.96
C ALA A 111 8.57 14.63 -11.31
N ILE A 112 7.62 14.51 -10.37
CA ILE A 112 6.20 14.80 -10.56
C ILE A 112 5.62 15.63 -9.39
N PRO A 113 6.03 16.91 -9.24
CA PRO A 113 5.68 17.74 -8.08
C PRO A 113 4.20 18.10 -7.97
N ASP A 114 3.45 18.03 -9.08
CA ASP A 114 2.02 18.32 -9.17
C ASP A 114 1.14 17.06 -9.01
N ALA A 115 1.73 15.93 -8.59
CA ALA A 115 1.04 14.67 -8.47
C ALA A 115 -0.17 14.75 -7.53
N LYS A 116 -1.30 14.21 -8.01
CA LYS A 116 -2.52 14.00 -7.23
C LYS A 116 -2.89 12.54 -7.29
N ASP A 117 -2.94 11.88 -6.12
CA ASP A 117 -3.23 10.45 -6.06
C ASP A 117 -4.67 10.11 -6.46
N ASN A 118 -5.60 11.06 -6.27
CA ASN A 118 -7.03 10.86 -6.50
C ASN A 118 -7.53 9.57 -5.82
N ALA A 119 -7.16 9.39 -4.55
CA ALA A 119 -7.32 8.13 -3.81
C ALA A 119 -8.56 8.12 -2.91
N TRP A 120 -9.13 6.91 -2.73
CA TRP A 120 -10.22 6.64 -1.79
C TRP A 120 -9.94 5.34 -1.03
N PHE A 121 -10.42 5.27 0.21
CA PHE A 121 -9.98 4.30 1.22
C PHE A 121 -11.18 3.55 1.80
N GLN A 122 -10.98 2.28 2.14
CA GLN A 122 -11.97 1.45 2.81
C GLN A 122 -11.27 0.36 3.63
N VAL A 123 -11.82 0.01 4.79
CA VAL A 123 -11.35 -1.15 5.57
C VAL A 123 -11.88 -2.45 4.96
N ASP A 124 -11.05 -3.47 4.92
CA ASP A 124 -11.43 -4.80 4.47
C ASP A 124 -12.41 -5.44 5.47
N PRO A 125 -13.65 -5.78 5.07
CA PRO A 125 -14.62 -6.43 5.97
C PRO A 125 -14.16 -7.81 6.46
N LEU A 126 -13.33 -8.52 5.70
CA LEU A 126 -12.89 -9.88 6.00
C LEU A 126 -11.53 -9.94 6.69
N GLU A 127 -10.70 -8.90 6.55
CA GLU A 127 -9.43 -8.73 7.26
C GLU A 127 -9.39 -7.35 7.93
N PRO A 128 -10.03 -7.18 9.11
CA PRO A 128 -10.38 -5.86 9.63
C PRO A 128 -9.21 -4.98 10.07
N ASN A 129 -7.98 -5.49 10.08
CA ASN A 129 -6.76 -4.72 10.29
C ASN A 129 -6.16 -4.18 8.98
N ARG A 130 -6.80 -4.42 7.84
CA ARG A 130 -6.36 -3.99 6.51
C ARG A 130 -7.17 -2.81 6.01
N VAL A 131 -6.47 -1.77 5.57
CA VAL A 131 -7.05 -0.71 4.76
C VAL A 131 -6.69 -0.95 3.31
N TRP A 132 -7.70 -1.05 2.46
CA TRP A 132 -7.56 -0.92 1.02
C TRP A 132 -7.69 0.53 0.61
N TRP A 133 -6.93 0.93 -0.39
CA TRP A 133 -7.22 2.13 -1.15
C TRP A 133 -6.99 1.90 -2.62
N PHE A 134 -7.75 2.66 -3.39
CA PHE A 134 -7.56 2.74 -4.82
C PHE A 134 -7.13 4.14 -5.17
N SER A 135 -6.33 4.27 -6.22
CA SER A 135 -5.81 5.56 -6.69
C SER A 135 -5.84 5.64 -8.21
N ARG A 136 -5.86 6.88 -8.72
CA ARG A 136 -5.78 7.21 -10.14
C ARG A 136 -4.87 8.43 -10.30
N VAL A 137 -3.56 8.20 -10.15
CA VAL A 137 -2.58 9.28 -10.11
C VAL A 137 -2.63 10.11 -11.40
N THR A 138 -2.72 11.43 -11.24
CA THR A 138 -2.52 12.40 -12.32
C THR A 138 -1.36 13.31 -11.97
N ALA A 139 -0.46 13.56 -12.91
CA ALA A 139 0.70 14.44 -12.72
C ALA A 139 1.26 14.93 -14.06
N THR A 140 2.33 15.71 -14.00
CA THR A 140 3.13 16.14 -15.16
C THR A 140 4.60 15.82 -14.88
N HIS A 141 5.25 15.05 -15.76
CA HIS A 141 6.67 14.70 -15.60
C HIS A 141 7.58 15.87 -15.97
N THR A 142 7.94 16.68 -14.98
CA THR A 142 8.70 17.94 -15.18
C THR A 142 10.11 17.88 -14.61
N GLY A 143 10.36 17.06 -13.60
CA GLY A 143 11.70 16.89 -13.02
C GLY A 143 12.38 15.57 -13.40
N PRO A 144 13.63 15.36 -12.98
CA PRO A 144 14.36 14.13 -13.27
C PRO A 144 13.87 12.95 -12.42
N LEU A 145 13.48 11.84 -13.07
CA LEU A 145 13.18 10.58 -12.38
C LEU A 145 14.42 9.69 -12.34
N ARG A 146 14.84 9.29 -11.13
CA ARG A 146 15.92 8.30 -10.93
C ARG A 146 15.30 6.93 -10.75
N PHE A 147 15.55 6.02 -11.69
CA PHE A 147 15.00 4.66 -11.65
C PHE A 147 15.99 3.66 -12.25
N GLY A 148 16.28 2.56 -11.53
CA GLY A 148 17.13 1.48 -12.04
C GLY A 148 18.56 1.89 -12.40
N GLY A 149 19.12 2.92 -11.76
CA GLY A 149 20.45 3.47 -12.09
C GLY A 149 20.47 4.44 -13.28
N SER A 150 19.33 4.66 -13.94
CA SER A 150 19.16 5.66 -15.00
C SER A 150 18.51 6.94 -14.47
N VAL A 151 18.76 8.04 -15.16
CA VAL A 151 18.06 9.32 -14.97
C VAL A 151 17.20 9.57 -16.20
N ILE A 152 15.90 9.68 -16.02
CA ILE A 152 14.92 9.96 -17.06
C ILE A 152 14.53 11.43 -16.92
N PRO A 153 14.79 12.30 -17.91
CA PRO A 153 14.46 13.72 -17.81
C PRO A 153 12.95 13.97 -17.89
N GLY A 154 12.50 15.02 -17.21
CA GLY A 154 11.14 15.54 -17.32
C GLY A 154 10.96 16.31 -18.63
N GLU A 155 9.95 15.94 -19.40
CA GLU A 155 9.66 16.53 -20.72
C GLU A 155 8.28 17.22 -20.75
N GLY A 156 7.67 17.46 -19.58
CA GLY A 156 6.33 18.05 -19.47
C GLY A 156 5.20 17.10 -19.89
N LYS A 157 5.49 15.79 -20.03
CA LYS A 157 4.50 14.79 -20.45
C LYS A 157 3.44 14.58 -19.37
N PRO A 158 2.14 14.61 -19.72
CA PRO A 158 1.08 14.33 -18.77
C PRO A 158 1.09 12.85 -18.38
N ILE A 159 0.88 12.58 -17.09
CA ILE A 159 0.74 11.24 -16.52
C ILE A 159 -0.72 11.05 -16.11
N ARG A 160 -1.31 9.94 -16.56
CA ARG A 160 -2.63 9.46 -16.15
C ARG A 160 -2.52 7.98 -15.88
N MET A 161 -2.39 7.61 -14.61
CA MET A 161 -2.24 6.22 -14.22
C MET A 161 -3.61 5.51 -14.30
N PRO A 162 -3.64 4.22 -14.68
CA PRO A 162 -4.84 3.41 -14.53
C PRO A 162 -5.20 3.26 -13.05
N PRO A 163 -6.41 2.75 -12.74
CA PRO A 163 -6.74 2.39 -11.37
C PRO A 163 -5.68 1.47 -10.77
N GLN A 164 -5.16 1.84 -9.61
CA GLN A 164 -4.29 0.99 -8.80
C GLN A 164 -5.02 0.60 -7.54
N ALA A 165 -4.81 -0.63 -7.07
CA ALA A 165 -5.25 -1.09 -5.76
C ALA A 165 -4.02 -1.28 -4.88
N SER A 166 -4.09 -0.83 -3.64
CA SER A 166 -3.02 -0.95 -2.65
C SER A 166 -3.64 -1.20 -1.28
N SER A 167 -2.89 -1.82 -0.39
CA SER A 167 -3.34 -2.02 0.99
C SER A 167 -2.21 -1.91 1.99
N MET A 168 -2.61 -1.70 3.23
CA MET A 168 -1.74 -1.62 4.40
C MET A 168 -2.41 -2.37 5.54
N LEU A 169 -1.62 -3.21 6.21
CA LEU A 169 -2.05 -3.95 7.39
C LEU A 169 -1.50 -3.25 8.64
N PHE A 170 -2.28 -3.28 9.70
CA PHE A 170 -1.94 -2.70 11.00
C PHE A 170 -1.84 -3.76 12.09
N ASP A 171 -1.01 -3.47 13.07
CA ASP A 171 -1.04 -4.12 14.39
C ASP A 171 -2.11 -3.46 15.26
N GLU A 172 -2.33 -4.02 16.45
CA GLU A 172 -3.36 -3.54 17.38
C GLU A 172 -3.07 -2.12 17.93
N SER A 173 -1.83 -1.64 17.84
CA SER A 173 -1.37 -0.34 18.40
C SER A 173 -0.44 0.43 17.47
#